data_AF-A0A2U1M070-F1
#
_entry.id   AF-A0A2U1M070-F1
#
_cell.length_a   1.000
_cell.length_b   1.000
_cell.length_c   1.000
_cell.angle_alpha   90.00
_cell.angle_beta   90.00
_cell.angle_gamma   90.00
#
_symmetry.space_group_name_H-M   'P 1'
#
loop_
_entity.id
_entity.type
_entity.pdbx_description
1 polymer ?
#
loop_
_entity_poly.entity_id
_entity_poly.type
_entity_poly.pdbx_seq_one_letter_code
_entity_poly.pdbx_strand_id
1 'polypeptide(L)' 'MAVAAEIVRQVRVYAQIRRINVLAELNVPRHADLGVGYPELWPSKNCSQPLDVSSDFTFKLIDRWISFR' A
#
# COMPACT_ATOMS: atom_id res chain seq x y z
N MET A 1 -4.08 -4.98 -12.59
CA MET A 1 -4.94 -4.50 -11.48
C MET A 1 -6.15 -5.39 -11.22
N ALA A 2 -6.96 -5.76 -12.21
CA ALA A 2 -8.17 -6.59 -11.99
C ALA A 2 -7.90 -7.96 -11.33
N VAL A 3 -6.81 -8.65 -11.70
CA VAL A 3 -6.45 -9.96 -11.11
C VAL A 3 -6.11 -9.86 -9.63
N ALA A 4 -5.33 -8.86 -9.23
CA ALA A 4 -4.92 -8.67 -7.83
C ALA A 4 -6.13 -8.37 -6.92
N ALA A 5 -7.06 -7.52 -7.39
CA ALA A 5 -8.29 -7.22 -6.66
C ALA A 5 -9.16 -8.48 -6.46
N GLU A 6 -9.25 -9.33 -7.47
CA GLU A 6 -10.00 -10.59 -7.38
C GLU A 6 -9.35 -11.58 -6.40
N ILE A 7 -8.01 -11.68 -6.37
CA ILE A 7 -7.29 -12.51 -5.40
C ILE A 7 -7.58 -12.04 -3.97
N VAL A 8 -7.49 -10.73 -3.70
CA VAL A 8 -7.78 -10.16 -2.37
C VAL A 8 -9.22 -10.46 -1.96
N ARG A 9 -10.18 -10.35 -2.90
CA ARG A 9 -11.59 -10.69 -2.67
C ARG A 9 -11.75 -12.17 -2.28
N GLN A 10 -11.10 -13.07 -3.00
CA GLN A 10 -11.17 -14.51 -2.72
C GLN A 10 -10.57 -14.86 -1.35
N VAL A 11 -9.41 -14.29 -1.01
CA VAL A 11 -8.77 -14.46 0.32
C VAL A 11 -9.71 -14.02 1.43
N ARG A 12 -10.35 -12.85 1.29
CA ARG A 12 -11.32 -12.36 2.28
C ARG A 12 -12.52 -13.29 2.44
N VAL A 13 -13.14 -13.72 1.33
CA VAL A 13 -14.31 -14.63 1.37
C VAL A 13 -13.93 -15.96 2.00
N TYR A 14 -12.79 -16.52 1.64
CA TYR A 14 -12.30 -17.79 2.16
C TYR A 14 -12.00 -17.73 3.67
N ALA A 15 -11.38 -16.64 4.14
CA ALA A 15 -11.14 -16.42 5.56
C ALA A 15 -12.46 -16.23 6.33
N GLN A 16 -13.42 -15.50 5.77
CA GLN A 16 -14.71 -15.21 6.38
C GLN A 16 -15.54 -16.48 6.65
N ILE A 17 -15.63 -17.41 5.69
CA ILE A 17 -16.36 -18.68 5.90
C ILE A 17 -15.72 -19.56 6.99
N ARG A 18 -14.44 -19.32 7.31
CA ARG A 18 -13.69 -19.99 8.37
C ARG A 18 -13.64 -19.19 9.69
N ARG A 19 -14.33 -18.04 9.76
CA ARG A 19 -14.30 -17.12 10.91
C ARG A 19 -12.89 -16.63 11.26
N ILE A 20 -12.06 -16.41 10.24
CA ILE A 20 -10.72 -15.82 10.36
C ILE A 20 -10.81 -14.35 9.93
N ASN A 21 -10.30 -13.46 10.78
CA ASN A 21 -10.19 -12.04 10.45
C ASN A 21 -8.95 -11.80 9.58
N VAL A 22 -9.12 -10.97 8.55
CA VAL A 22 -8.01 -10.53 7.68
C VAL A 22 -7.75 -9.06 7.99
N LEU A 23 -6.53 -8.76 8.40
CA LEU A 23 -6.03 -7.40 8.56
C LEU A 23 -5.04 -7.12 7.43
N ALA A 24 -5.33 -6.10 6.60
CA ALA A 24 -4.40 -5.65 5.59
C ALA A 24 -3.33 -4.76 6.25
N GLU A 25 -2.07 -4.99 5.90
CA GLU A 25 -0.95 -4.15 6.33
C GLU A 25 -0.40 -3.36 5.14
N LEU A 26 -0.28 -2.04 5.32
CA LEU A 26 0.49 -1.18 4.45
C LEU A 26 1.79 -0.83 5.19
N ASN A 27 2.90 -1.49 4.85
CA ASN A 27 4.17 -1.32 5.56
C ASN A 27 4.90 -0.07 5.04
N VAL A 28 4.69 1.07 5.71
CA VAL A 28 5.27 2.37 5.38
C VAL A 28 5.80 3.06 6.65
N PRO A 29 6.84 3.93 6.55
CA PRO A 29 7.57 4.30 5.34
C PRO A 29 8.70 3.33 4.97
N ARG A 30 9.02 2.36 5.83
CA ARG A 30 10.11 1.39 5.64
C ARG A 30 9.57 0.14 4.92
N HIS A 31 10.36 -0.45 4.02
CA HIS A 31 10.01 -1.62 3.17
C HIS A 31 8.97 -1.40 2.07
N ALA A 32 8.56 -0.15 1.82
CA ALA A 32 7.67 0.21 0.73
C ALA A 32 8.47 0.62 -0.51
N ASP A 33 8.74 -0.30 -1.43
CA ASP A 33 9.17 0.09 -2.79
C ASP A 33 7.93 0.41 -3.64
N LEU A 34 7.24 1.49 -3.26
CA LEU A 34 6.00 1.95 -3.90
C LEU A 34 6.25 2.99 -4.98
N GLY A 35 7.51 3.33 -5.27
CA GLY A 35 7.85 4.35 -6.25
C GLY A 35 7.68 3.88 -7.70
N VAL A 36 7.46 2.59 -7.94
CA VAL A 36 7.01 2.09 -9.24
C VAL A 36 5.60 2.62 -9.52
N GLY A 37 5.54 3.67 -10.36
CA GLY A 37 4.31 4.41 -10.67
C GLY A 37 4.14 5.72 -9.89
N TYR A 38 4.94 5.95 -8.85
CA TYR A 38 4.99 7.19 -8.07
C TYR A 38 6.44 7.55 -7.69
N PRO A 39 7.33 7.90 -8.64
CA PRO A 39 8.75 8.13 -8.36
C PRO A 39 9.02 9.22 -7.32
N GLU A 40 8.07 10.15 -7.12
CA GLU A 40 8.11 11.22 -6.12
C GLU A 40 8.05 10.71 -4.68
N LEU A 41 7.71 9.43 -4.47
CA LEU A 41 7.78 8.79 -3.16
C LEU A 41 9.19 8.42 -2.74
N TRP A 42 10.11 8.27 -3.70
CA TRP A 42 11.49 7.93 -3.41
C TRP A 42 12.25 9.20 -2.98
N PRO A 43 12.99 9.16 -1.85
CA PRO A 43 13.83 10.30 -1.43
C PRO A 43 14.83 10.75 -2.50
N SER A 44 15.30 9.82 -3.34
CA SER A 44 16.11 10.15 -4.52
C SER A 44 16.13 8.99 -5.52
N LYS A 45 16.66 9.23 -6.72
CA LYS A 45 16.79 8.20 -7.77
C LYS A 45 17.61 6.96 -7.34
N ASN A 46 18.53 7.13 -6.39
CA ASN A 46 19.42 6.07 -5.92
C ASN A 46 19.00 5.52 -4.54
N CYS A 47 17.90 6.01 -3.98
CA CYS A 47 17.38 5.60 -2.67
C CYS A 47 15.87 5.41 -2.79
N SER A 48 15.43 4.16 -2.94
CA SER A 48 14.01 3.82 -3.09
C SER A 48 13.28 3.59 -1.77
N GLN A 49 13.99 3.54 -0.65
CA GLN A 49 13.43 3.32 0.68
C GLN A 49 14.28 4.01 1.76
N PRO A 50 13.66 4.52 2.85
CA PRO A 50 12.21 4.58 3.10
C PRO A 50 11.50 5.61 2.20
N LEU A 51 10.17 5.68 2.23
CA LEU A 51 9.43 6.76 1.55
C LEU A 51 9.86 8.15 2.05
N ASP A 52 9.78 9.16 1.19
CA ASP A 52 10.10 10.54 1.55
C ASP A 52 9.04 11.16 2.48
N VAL A 53 9.34 11.14 3.78
CA VAL A 53 8.49 11.73 4.84
C VAL A 53 8.58 13.26 4.92
N SER A 54 9.43 13.91 4.12
CA SER A 54 9.50 15.37 4.02
C SER A 54 8.54 15.94 2.97
N SER A 55 7.92 15.08 2.16
CA SER A 55 7.05 15.45 1.05
C SER A 55 5.57 15.36 1.40
N ASP A 56 4.84 16.47 1.22
CA ASP A 56 3.37 16.50 1.33
C ASP A 56 2.68 15.52 0.38
N PHE A 57 3.33 15.19 -0.74
CA PHE A 57 2.81 14.23 -1.71
C PHE A 57 2.68 12.83 -1.09
N THR A 58 3.67 12.41 -0.29
CA THR A 58 3.68 11.12 0.40
C THR A 58 2.46 10.96 1.28
N PHE A 59 2.15 11.98 2.11
CA PHE A 59 0.99 11.95 3.00
C PHE A 59 -0.34 12.00 2.24
N LYS A 60 -0.47 12.85 1.21
CA LYS A 60 -1.69 12.89 0.37
C LYS A 60 -2.00 11.55 -0.30
N LEU A 61 -0.97 10.82 -0.72
CA LEU A 61 -1.14 9.52 -1.36
C LEU A 61 -1.51 8.43 -0.35
N ILE A 62 -0.84 8.40 0.81
CA ILE A 62 -1.17 7.48 1.91
C ILE A 62 -2.62 7.71 2.35
N ASP A 63 -3.01 8.97 2.57
CA ASP A 63 -4.38 9.35 2.94
C ASP A 63 -5.38 8.83 1.93
N ARG A 64 -5.11 8.95 0.63
CA ARG A 64 -5.97 8.39 -0.42
C ARG A 64 -6.10 6.87 -0.32
N TRP A 65 -5.04 6.14 0.00
CA TRP A 65 -5.08 4.67 0.11
C TRP A 65 -5.85 4.19 1.34
N ILE A 66 -5.70 4.87 2.48
CA ILE A 66 -6.35 4.45 3.74
C ILE A 66 -7.76 5.01 3.93
N SER A 67 -8.11 6.08 3.21
CA SER A 67 -9.44 6.72 3.32
C SER A 67 -10.54 6.04 2.50
N PHE A 68 -10.32 4.80 2.02
CA PHE A 68 -11.39 4.01 1.39
C PHE A 68 -12.53 3.79 2.40
N ARG A 69 -13.63 4.52 2.20
CA ARG A 69 -14.96 4.17 2.68
C ARG A 69 -15.74 3.49 1.58
#